data_AF-A0A2D0L6T5-F1
#
_entry.id   AF-A0A2D0L6T5-F1
#
_cell.length_a   1.000
_cell.length_b   1.000
_cell.length_c   1.000
_cell.angle_alpha   90.00
_cell.angle_beta   90.00
_cell.angle_gamma   90.00
#
_symmetry.space_group_name_H-M   'P 1'
#
loop_
_entity.id
_entity.type
_entity.pdbx_description
1 polymer ?
#
loop_
_entity_poly.entity_id
_entity_poly.type
_entity_poly.pdbx_seq_one_letter_code
_entity_poly.pdbx_strand_id
1 'polypeptide(L)'
;MKKLLELRQQKSILTNQMRSLLTKAGDEKRSLTNDEAKQFDELRSQSDSLNAEIARYETLADDERSQAGKTQPTRDNLSNDEFRHYILTGETRTLSTGVPSEGGYTVIPELNKQIMQQLTCESVMRQICTIKTTRSNEYKQLVSVGGAAVAHGEEGKSRGETTTPKMEEVSIKLFPVKPNKKKSANKIDSAIAFLMSFGTWQAEHEEFAFSLNDEQKQRLDSFDGI
;
A
#
# COMPACT_ATOMS: atom_id res chain seq x y z
N MET A 1 -4.63 23.83 -22.61
CA MET A 1 -3.91 22.52 -22.59
C MET A 1 -2.64 22.49 -23.46
N LYS A 2 -2.71 22.68 -24.79
CA LYS A 2 -1.52 22.63 -25.68
C LYS A 2 -0.40 23.61 -25.27
N LYS A 3 -0.77 24.87 -24.99
CA LYS A 3 0.17 25.89 -24.51
C LYS A 3 0.87 25.53 -23.19
N LEU A 4 0.16 24.87 -22.25
CA LEU A 4 0.75 24.43 -20.97
C LEU A 4 1.80 23.32 -21.19
N LEU A 5 1.55 22.40 -22.12
CA LEU A 5 2.51 21.36 -22.49
C LEU A 5 3.76 21.95 -23.16
N GLU A 6 3.58 22.90 -24.07
CA GLU A 6 4.68 23.63 -24.72
C GLU A 6 5.56 24.37 -23.69
N LEU A 7 4.95 25.07 -22.73
CA LEU A 7 5.69 25.76 -21.66
C LEU A 7 6.48 24.79 -20.77
N ARG A 8 5.91 23.61 -20.45
CA ARG A 8 6.62 22.57 -19.69
C ARG A 8 7.80 21.98 -20.47
N GLN A 9 7.67 21.83 -21.79
CA GLN A 9 8.77 21.40 -22.67
C GLN A 9 9.88 22.45 -22.73
N GLN A 10 9.54 23.74 -22.88
CA GLN A 10 10.52 24.81 -22.87
C GLN A 10 11.30 24.87 -21.56
N LYS A 11 10.61 24.72 -20.41
CA LYS A 11 11.25 24.60 -19.10
C LYS A 11 12.22 23.41 -19.03
N SER A 12 11.84 22.23 -19.52
CA SER A 12 12.72 21.06 -19.47
C SER A 12 13.99 21.27 -20.31
N ILE A 13 13.88 21.93 -21.47
CA ILE A 13 15.01 22.31 -22.31
C ILE A 13 15.96 23.26 -21.56
N LEU A 14 15.45 24.33 -20.95
CA LEU A 14 16.27 25.28 -20.19
C LEU A 14 16.95 24.63 -18.98
N THR A 15 16.25 23.75 -18.25
CA THR A 15 16.85 23.02 -17.12
C THR A 15 17.95 22.05 -17.56
N ASN A 16 17.81 21.44 -18.73
CA ASN A 16 18.86 20.61 -19.32
C ASN A 16 20.06 21.46 -19.76
N GLN A 17 19.84 22.66 -20.31
CA GLN A 17 20.91 23.60 -20.63
C GLN A 17 21.68 24.04 -19.37
N MET A 18 20.97 24.43 -18.30
CA MET A 18 21.58 24.75 -17.00
C MET A 18 22.40 23.58 -16.45
N ARG A 19 21.86 22.34 -16.51
CA ARG A 19 22.61 21.14 -16.10
C ARG A 19 23.86 20.92 -16.94
N SER A 20 23.77 21.11 -18.26
CA SER A 20 24.92 20.93 -19.17
C SER A 20 26.07 21.91 -18.89
N LEU A 21 25.75 23.14 -18.46
CA LEU A 21 26.76 24.12 -18.05
C LEU A 21 27.46 23.69 -16.75
N LEU A 22 26.69 23.18 -15.79
CA LEU A 22 27.24 22.66 -14.53
C LEU A 22 28.08 21.39 -14.73
N THR A 23 27.65 20.47 -15.61
CA THR A 23 28.42 19.24 -15.90
C THR A 23 29.72 19.57 -16.62
N LYS A 24 29.73 20.49 -17.59
CA LYS A 24 30.97 20.94 -18.26
C LYS A 24 31.96 21.55 -17.29
N ALA A 25 31.50 22.42 -16.38
CA ALA A 25 32.36 22.99 -15.34
C ALA A 25 32.92 21.89 -14.41
N GLY A 26 32.10 20.90 -14.06
CA GLY A 26 32.50 19.74 -13.25
C GLY A 26 33.54 18.85 -13.95
N ASP A 27 33.35 18.54 -15.23
CA ASP A 27 34.27 17.74 -16.04
C ASP A 27 35.63 18.43 -16.19
N GLU A 28 35.64 19.76 -16.33
CA GLU A 28 36.84 20.58 -16.43
C GLU A 28 37.45 20.93 -15.05
N LYS A 29 36.89 20.41 -13.95
CA LYS A 29 37.31 20.63 -12.55
C LYS A 29 37.53 22.11 -12.20
N ARG A 30 36.74 23.00 -12.80
CA ARG A 30 36.81 24.45 -12.58
C ARG A 30 35.46 24.99 -12.11
N SER A 31 35.47 26.13 -11.43
CA SER A 31 34.25 26.90 -11.19
C SER A 31 33.72 27.48 -12.51
N LEU A 32 32.43 27.84 -12.54
CA LEU A 32 31.87 28.58 -13.69
C LEU A 32 32.74 29.80 -13.97
N THR A 33 33.03 30.01 -15.25
CA THR A 33 33.64 31.27 -15.69
C THR A 33 32.63 32.42 -15.52
N ASN A 34 33.11 33.65 -15.47
CA ASN A 34 32.23 34.83 -15.29
C ASN A 34 31.15 34.93 -16.39
N ASP A 35 31.42 34.44 -17.60
CA ASP A 35 30.46 34.46 -18.70
C ASP A 35 29.45 33.30 -18.62
N GLU A 36 29.87 32.10 -18.21
CA GLU A 36 28.96 30.98 -17.95
C GLU A 36 28.06 31.23 -16.74
N ALA A 37 28.56 31.95 -15.72
CA ALA A 37 27.77 32.35 -14.56
C ALA A 37 26.64 33.30 -14.98
N LYS A 38 26.92 34.29 -15.83
CA LYS A 38 25.89 35.18 -16.40
C LYS A 38 24.86 34.42 -17.21
N GLN A 39 25.30 33.47 -18.06
CA GLN A 39 24.40 32.62 -18.83
C GLN A 39 23.51 31.75 -17.94
N PHE A 40 24.06 31.23 -16.83
CA PHE A 40 23.29 30.46 -15.87
C PHE A 40 22.22 31.31 -15.17
N ASP A 41 22.56 32.53 -14.75
CA ASP A 41 21.63 33.45 -14.10
C ASP A 41 20.52 33.90 -15.07
N GLU A 42 20.85 34.15 -16.34
CA GLU A 42 19.87 34.44 -17.39
C GLU A 42 18.92 33.26 -17.63
N LEU A 43 19.45 32.05 -17.82
CA LEU A 43 18.63 30.83 -17.97
C LEU A 43 17.76 30.57 -16.75
N ARG A 44 18.26 30.90 -15.56
CA ARG A 44 17.51 30.80 -14.32
C ARG A 44 16.34 31.78 -14.30
N SER A 45 16.58 33.04 -14.68
CA SER A 45 15.53 34.06 -14.77
C SER A 45 14.40 33.66 -15.74
N GLN A 46 14.76 33.09 -16.89
CA GLN A 46 13.81 32.57 -17.89
C GLN A 46 13.04 31.35 -17.37
N SER A 47 13.71 30.45 -16.63
CA SER A 47 13.03 29.33 -15.99
C SER A 47 12.04 29.80 -14.94
N ASP A 48 12.37 30.83 -14.16
CA ASP A 48 11.48 31.36 -13.12
C ASP A 48 10.28 32.11 -13.70
N SER A 49 10.45 32.83 -14.83
CA SER A 49 9.33 33.42 -15.56
C SER A 49 8.39 32.37 -16.14
N LEU A 50 8.94 31.30 -16.74
CA LEU A 50 8.13 30.18 -17.24
C LEU A 50 7.43 29.43 -16.12
N ASN A 51 8.05 29.27 -14.94
CA ASN A 51 7.41 28.69 -13.77
C ASN A 51 6.19 29.50 -13.33
N ALA A 52 6.32 30.83 -13.29
CA ALA A 52 5.21 31.72 -12.96
C ALA A 52 4.08 31.64 -14.00
N GLU A 53 4.41 31.54 -15.29
CA GLU A 53 3.40 31.36 -16.35
C GLU A 53 2.70 29.99 -16.25
N ILE A 54 3.44 28.92 -16.01
CA ILE A 54 2.88 27.57 -15.81
C ILE A 54 1.93 27.55 -14.62
N ALA A 55 2.31 28.14 -13.47
CA ALA A 55 1.46 28.19 -12.29
C ALA A 55 0.12 28.89 -12.58
N ARG A 56 0.11 29.98 -13.34
CA ARG A 56 -1.13 30.67 -13.75
C ARG A 56 -2.01 29.81 -14.66
N TYR A 57 -1.41 29.07 -15.58
CA TYR A 57 -2.16 28.16 -16.45
C TYR A 57 -2.65 26.92 -15.72
N GLU A 58 -1.94 26.46 -14.69
CA GLU A 58 -2.36 25.35 -13.83
C GLU A 58 -3.55 25.77 -12.96
N THR A 59 -3.52 26.95 -12.35
CA THR A 59 -4.67 27.47 -11.59
C THR A 59 -5.90 27.62 -12.48
N LEU A 60 -5.75 28.16 -13.71
CA LEU A 60 -6.85 28.26 -14.65
C LEU A 60 -7.38 26.88 -15.09
N ALA A 61 -6.49 25.91 -15.34
CA ALA A 61 -6.89 24.56 -15.72
C ALA A 61 -7.58 23.80 -14.56
N ASP A 62 -7.17 24.05 -13.33
CA ASP A 62 -7.78 23.46 -12.14
C ASP A 62 -9.11 24.16 -11.79
N ASP A 63 -9.25 25.45 -12.04
CA ASP A 63 -10.51 26.18 -11.98
C ASP A 63 -11.51 25.68 -13.05
N GLU A 64 -11.06 25.50 -14.29
CA GLU A 64 -11.85 24.87 -15.36
C GLU A 64 -12.29 23.44 -14.98
N ARG A 65 -11.40 22.66 -14.35
CA ARG A 65 -11.72 21.30 -13.88
C ARG A 65 -12.69 21.31 -12.70
N SER A 66 -12.56 22.24 -11.76
CA SER A 66 -13.46 22.36 -10.62
C SER A 66 -14.86 22.85 -11.02
N GLN A 67 -14.97 23.67 -12.07
CA GLN A 67 -16.26 24.01 -12.68
C GLN A 67 -16.87 22.83 -13.46
N ALA A 68 -16.07 22.04 -14.18
CA ALA A 68 -16.53 20.85 -14.88
C ALA A 68 -17.11 19.77 -13.92
N GLY A 69 -16.72 19.77 -12.64
CA GLY A 69 -17.29 18.89 -11.62
C GLY A 69 -18.76 19.19 -11.22
N LYS A 70 -19.32 20.34 -11.63
CA LYS A 70 -20.72 20.71 -11.32
C LYS A 70 -21.71 20.40 -12.44
N THR A 71 -21.22 20.07 -13.63
CA THR A 71 -22.06 19.71 -14.76
C THR A 71 -21.35 18.60 -15.49
N GLN A 72 -21.81 17.35 -15.35
CA GLN A 72 -21.83 16.47 -16.50
C GLN A 72 -22.87 15.35 -16.33
N PRO A 73 -23.70 15.15 -17.37
CA PRO A 73 -24.83 14.23 -17.37
C PRO A 73 -24.37 12.78 -17.47
N THR A 74 -25.13 11.90 -16.84
CA THR A 74 -25.09 10.45 -17.06
C THR A 74 -25.22 10.14 -18.55
N ARG A 75 -24.17 9.59 -19.18
CA ARG A 75 -24.28 8.98 -20.52
C ARG A 75 -23.51 7.66 -20.60
N ASP A 76 -24.27 6.62 -20.91
CA ASP A 76 -23.89 5.19 -20.92
C ASP A 76 -23.00 4.72 -22.08
N ASN A 77 -22.35 5.58 -22.85
CA ASN A 77 -21.55 5.13 -23.99
C ASN A 77 -20.24 5.92 -24.13
N LEU A 78 -19.12 5.18 -24.06
CA LEU A 78 -17.78 5.68 -24.35
C LEU A 78 -17.74 6.26 -25.77
N SER A 79 -17.39 7.54 -25.89
CA SER A 79 -17.37 8.26 -27.18
C SER A 79 -15.99 8.16 -27.84
N ASN A 80 -15.96 8.19 -29.18
CA ASN A 80 -14.73 8.15 -29.98
C ASN A 80 -13.74 9.29 -29.63
N ASP A 81 -14.23 10.38 -29.05
CA ASP A 81 -13.38 11.48 -28.57
C ASP A 81 -12.60 11.14 -27.29
N GLU A 82 -13.13 10.28 -26.42
CA GLU A 82 -12.41 9.77 -25.23
C GLU A 82 -11.29 8.82 -25.64
N PHE A 83 -11.54 7.98 -26.66
CA PHE A 83 -10.52 7.11 -27.25
C PHE A 83 -9.41 7.92 -27.93
N ARG A 84 -9.76 8.98 -28.66
CA ARG A 84 -8.78 9.91 -29.24
C ARG A 84 -7.96 10.63 -28.16
N HIS A 85 -8.59 11.02 -27.05
CA HIS A 85 -7.90 11.64 -25.92
C HIS A 85 -6.92 10.67 -25.24
N TYR A 86 -7.32 9.41 -25.05
CA TYR A 86 -6.45 8.35 -24.54
C TYR A 86 -5.23 8.09 -25.44
N ILE A 87 -5.43 8.02 -26.76
CA ILE A 87 -4.33 7.81 -27.71
C ILE A 87 -3.36 9.01 -27.70
N LEU A 88 -3.86 10.25 -27.60
CA LEU A 88 -3.03 11.44 -27.65
C LEU A 88 -2.27 11.74 -26.34
N THR A 89 -2.87 11.46 -25.19
CA THR A 89 -2.34 11.89 -23.88
C THR A 89 -1.95 10.74 -22.97
N GLY A 90 -2.32 9.50 -23.29
CA GLY A 90 -2.05 8.30 -22.50
C GLY A 90 -2.74 8.26 -21.13
N GLU A 91 -3.51 9.28 -20.76
CA GLU A 91 -4.05 9.43 -19.40
C GLU A 91 -5.58 9.28 -19.41
N THR A 92 -6.08 8.17 -18.85
CA THR A 92 -7.49 8.03 -18.47
C THR A 92 -7.73 8.76 -17.15
N ARG A 93 -8.17 10.01 -17.20
CA ARG A 93 -8.80 10.69 -16.05
C ARG A 93 -10.27 10.27 -16.10
N THR A 94 -10.83 9.52 -15.16
CA THR A 94 -10.98 9.85 -13.75
C THR A 94 -11.18 8.59 -12.92
N LEU A 95 -10.23 8.21 -12.07
CA LEU A 95 -10.50 7.28 -10.97
C LEU A 95 -10.66 8.14 -9.70
N SER A 96 -11.91 8.32 -9.25
CA SER A 96 -12.23 9.00 -7.98
C SER A 96 -12.31 7.95 -6.88
N THR A 97 -11.43 8.03 -5.89
CA THR A 97 -11.38 7.08 -4.76
C THR A 97 -12.56 7.24 -3.78
N GLY A 98 -13.30 8.35 -3.85
CA GLY A 98 -14.46 8.62 -2.99
C GLY A 98 -15.78 8.03 -3.49
N VAL A 99 -15.86 7.60 -4.76
CA VAL A 99 -17.08 7.05 -5.36
C VAL A 99 -16.81 5.60 -5.79
N PRO A 100 -17.52 4.60 -5.23
CA PRO A 100 -17.27 3.18 -5.51
C PRO A 100 -17.25 2.85 -7.02
N SER A 101 -18.21 3.36 -7.78
CA SER A 101 -18.36 3.11 -9.23
C SER A 101 -17.24 3.69 -10.10
N GLU A 102 -16.55 4.74 -9.62
CA GLU A 102 -15.54 5.51 -10.37
C GLU A 102 -14.11 5.09 -9.97
N GLY A 103 -13.91 3.82 -9.60
CA GLY A 103 -12.61 3.33 -9.17
C GLY A 103 -12.42 3.19 -7.66
N GLY A 104 -13.40 3.54 -6.82
CA GLY A 104 -13.34 3.29 -5.38
C GLY A 104 -13.19 1.80 -5.03
N TYR A 105 -13.62 0.87 -5.89
CA TYR A 105 -13.36 -0.57 -5.74
C TYR A 105 -11.89 -0.97 -5.91
N THR A 106 -11.05 -0.11 -6.48
CA THR A 106 -9.60 -0.35 -6.56
C THR A 106 -8.89 -0.03 -5.25
N VAL A 107 -9.57 0.64 -4.32
CA VAL A 107 -9.06 0.88 -2.96
C VAL A 107 -9.17 -0.43 -2.18
N ILE A 108 -8.03 -1.06 -1.94
CA ILE A 108 -7.92 -2.20 -1.03
C ILE A 108 -8.35 -1.73 0.36
N PRO A 109 -9.29 -2.39 1.06
CA PRO A 109 -9.64 -2.02 2.43
C PRO A 109 -8.43 -2.28 3.35
N GLU A 110 -7.68 -1.23 3.67
CA GLU A 110 -6.45 -1.30 4.49
C GLU A 110 -6.69 -2.00 5.82
N LEU A 111 -7.88 -1.81 6.40
CA LEU A 111 -8.28 -2.43 7.66
C LEU A 111 -8.33 -3.97 7.56
N ASN A 112 -8.86 -4.53 6.48
CA ASN A 112 -8.90 -5.98 6.29
C ASN A 112 -7.48 -6.55 6.16
N LYS A 113 -6.59 -5.84 5.46
CA LYS A 113 -5.18 -6.21 5.34
C LYS A 113 -4.47 -6.18 6.69
N GLN A 114 -4.70 -5.15 7.51
CA GLN A 114 -4.14 -5.05 8.86
C GLN A 114 -4.65 -6.15 9.79
N ILE A 115 -5.96 -6.48 9.76
CA ILE A 115 -6.52 -7.60 10.52
C ILE A 115 -5.86 -8.93 10.12
N MET A 116 -5.75 -9.19 8.82
CA MET A 116 -5.13 -10.43 8.34
C MET A 116 -3.64 -10.50 8.71
N GLN A 117 -2.93 -9.37 8.70
CA GLN A 117 -1.54 -9.29 9.16
C GLN A 117 -1.40 -9.60 10.66
N GLN A 118 -2.26 -9.02 11.50
CA GLN A 118 -2.26 -9.31 12.94
C GLN A 118 -2.55 -10.79 13.22
N LEU A 119 -3.55 -11.38 12.54
CA LEU A 119 -3.88 -12.80 12.68
C LEU A 119 -2.74 -13.73 12.24
N THR A 120 -1.94 -13.34 11.24
CA THR A 120 -0.74 -14.09 10.85
C THR A 120 0.38 -13.96 11.87
N CYS A 121 0.54 -12.80 12.50
CA CYS A 121 1.57 -12.59 13.52
C CYS A 121 1.25 -13.35 14.82
N GLU A 122 -0.03 -13.46 15.19
CA GLU A 122 -0.44 -14.09 16.45
C GLU A 122 -0.48 -15.64 16.37
N SER A 123 -0.78 -16.21 15.20
CA SER A 123 -0.87 -17.66 15.04
C SER A 123 0.40 -18.27 14.45
N VAL A 124 1.17 -19.00 15.27
CA VAL A 124 2.37 -19.74 14.85
C VAL A 124 2.08 -20.68 13.67
N MET A 125 0.92 -21.34 13.67
CA MET A 125 0.52 -22.24 12.59
C MET A 125 0.33 -21.52 11.25
N ARG A 126 -0.11 -20.25 11.26
CA ARG A 126 -0.24 -19.43 10.05
C ARG A 126 1.09 -18.89 9.53
N GLN A 127 2.13 -18.85 10.36
CA GLN A 127 3.48 -18.47 9.95
C GLN A 127 4.19 -19.61 9.23
N ILE A 128 3.98 -20.85 9.69
CA ILE A 128 4.66 -22.04 9.15
C ILE A 128 3.91 -22.61 7.94
N CYS A 129 2.57 -22.55 7.93
CA CYS A 129 1.77 -23.14 6.86
C CYS A 129 1.46 -22.17 5.72
N THR A 130 1.30 -22.70 4.50
CA THR A 130 0.86 -21.91 3.34
C THR A 130 -0.66 -21.70 3.37
N ILE A 131 -1.09 -20.44 3.37
CA ILE A 131 -2.51 -20.08 3.32
C ILE A 131 -2.99 -20.14 1.86
N LYS A 132 -4.04 -20.92 1.60
CA LYS A 132 -4.72 -20.98 0.30
C LYS A 132 -6.13 -20.43 0.42
N THR A 133 -6.48 -19.48 -0.44
CA THR A 133 -7.83 -18.93 -0.51
C THR A 133 -8.70 -19.82 -1.41
N THR A 134 -9.81 -20.33 -0.86
CA THR A 134 -10.78 -21.15 -1.60
C THR A 134 -12.17 -20.51 -1.55
N ARG A 135 -12.96 -20.73 -2.61
CA ARG A 135 -14.37 -20.31 -2.68
C ARG A 135 -15.35 -21.47 -2.46
N SER A 136 -14.83 -22.69 -2.40
CA SER A 136 -15.58 -23.93 -2.16
C SER A 136 -15.50 -24.36 -0.68
N ASN A 137 -16.44 -25.21 -0.25
CA ASN A 137 -16.49 -25.77 1.10
C ASN A 137 -15.42 -26.84 1.37
N GLU A 138 -14.74 -27.32 0.32
CA GLU A 138 -13.68 -28.32 0.42
C GLU A 138 -12.47 -27.87 -0.40
N TYR A 139 -11.27 -28.12 0.13
CA TYR A 139 -10.01 -27.99 -0.58
C TYR A 139 -9.46 -29.38 -0.87
N LYS A 140 -9.14 -29.65 -2.13
CA LYS A 140 -8.62 -30.93 -2.60
C LYS A 140 -7.27 -30.70 -3.27
N GLN A 141 -6.26 -31.43 -2.84
CA GLN A 141 -4.93 -31.37 -3.44
C GLN A 141 -4.43 -32.79 -3.73
N LEU A 142 -4.01 -33.01 -4.97
CA LEU A 142 -3.29 -34.22 -5.35
C LEU A 142 -1.85 -34.10 -4.88
N VAL A 143 -1.41 -35.07 -4.08
CA VAL A 143 -0.04 -35.15 -3.56
C VAL A 143 0.57 -36.46 -4.03
N SER A 144 1.82 -36.41 -4.49
CA SER A 144 2.58 -37.60 -4.80
C SER A 144 3.12 -38.21 -3.51
N VAL A 145 2.72 -39.46 -3.20
CA VAL A 145 3.10 -40.16 -1.97
C VAL A 145 4.28 -41.12 -2.17
N GLY A 146 4.87 -41.15 -3.36
CA GLY A 146 6.05 -41.96 -3.67
C GLY A 146 6.80 -41.42 -4.88
N GLY A 147 8.13 -41.36 -4.78
CA GLY A 147 9.00 -40.92 -5.87
C GLY A 147 9.10 -41.95 -6.98
N ALA A 148 9.37 -41.49 -8.20
CA ALA A 148 9.72 -42.38 -9.30
C ALA A 148 11.05 -43.08 -8.99
N ALA A 149 11.07 -44.41 -9.01
CA ALA A 149 12.30 -45.17 -8.82
C ALA A 149 13.11 -45.14 -10.12
N VAL A 150 14.34 -44.62 -10.06
CA VAL A 150 15.28 -44.64 -11.19
C VAL A 150 16.31 -45.74 -10.95
N ALA A 151 16.45 -46.64 -11.90
CA ALA A 151 17.46 -47.70 -11.87
C ALA A 151 18.52 -47.48 -12.96
N HIS A 152 19.78 -47.80 -12.67
CA HIS A 152 20.85 -47.79 -13.67
C HIS A 152 20.74 -49.04 -14.56
N GLY A 153 20.77 -48.85 -15.88
CA GLY A 153 20.77 -49.95 -16.84
C GLY A 153 22.18 -50.46 -17.13
N GLU A 154 22.36 -51.79 -17.15
CA GLU A 154 23.57 -52.44 -17.65
C GLU A 154 23.48 -52.70 -19.16
N GLU A 155 24.61 -52.64 -19.86
CA GLU A 155 24.67 -52.87 -21.30
C GLU A 155 24.47 -54.35 -21.64
N GLY A 156 23.58 -54.65 -22.59
CA GLY A 156 23.29 -56.03 -23.05
C GLY A 156 22.16 -56.77 -22.30
N LYS A 157 21.54 -56.18 -21.27
CA LYS A 157 20.35 -56.75 -20.60
C LYS A 157 19.08 -55.97 -20.94
N SER A 158 17.95 -56.69 -20.99
CA SER A 158 16.63 -56.05 -21.15
C SER A 158 16.33 -55.17 -19.94
N ARG A 159 15.96 -53.91 -20.18
CA ARG A 159 15.55 -52.99 -19.12
C ARG A 159 14.14 -53.35 -18.64
N GLY A 160 13.94 -53.39 -17.32
CA GLY A 160 12.61 -53.50 -16.71
C GLY A 160 11.91 -52.15 -16.60
N GLU A 161 10.60 -52.15 -16.38
CA GLU A 161 9.81 -50.94 -16.17
C GLU A 161 10.13 -50.29 -14.80
N THR A 162 10.18 -48.96 -14.77
CA THR A 162 10.35 -48.18 -13.53
C THR A 162 9.00 -47.83 -12.91
N THR A 163 8.91 -47.84 -11.58
CA THR A 163 7.68 -47.49 -10.87
C THR A 163 7.27 -46.04 -11.13
N THR A 164 6.00 -45.84 -11.52
CA THR A 164 5.36 -44.53 -11.69
C THR A 164 5.04 -43.91 -10.32
N PRO A 165 5.14 -42.57 -10.14
CA PRO A 165 4.73 -41.92 -8.91
C PRO A 165 3.24 -42.16 -8.62
N LYS A 166 2.95 -42.63 -7.40
CA LYS A 166 1.57 -42.81 -6.93
C LYS A 166 1.01 -41.46 -6.47
N MET A 167 -0.15 -41.08 -6.98
CA MET A 167 -0.87 -39.86 -6.61
C MET A 167 -2.00 -40.20 -5.64
N GLU A 168 -2.12 -39.42 -4.58
CA GLU A 168 -3.19 -39.52 -3.58
C GLU A 168 -3.91 -38.17 -3.43
N GLU A 169 -5.23 -38.20 -3.24
CA GLU A 169 -6.05 -37.00 -3.04
C GLU A 169 -6.20 -36.70 -1.55
N VAL A 170 -5.67 -35.56 -1.11
CA VAL A 170 -5.88 -35.03 0.24
C VAL A 170 -7.06 -34.06 0.20
N SER A 171 -8.12 -34.35 0.95
CA SER A 171 -9.30 -33.47 1.08
C SER A 171 -9.37 -32.83 2.46
N ILE A 172 -9.55 -31.52 2.51
CA ILE A 172 -9.71 -30.72 3.73
C ILE A 172 -11.08 -30.06 3.67
N LYS A 173 -11.96 -30.44 4.60
CA LYS A 173 -13.29 -29.83 4.76
C LYS A 173 -13.18 -28.54 5.55
N LEU A 174 -13.82 -27.48 5.09
CA LEU A 174 -13.81 -26.17 5.72
C LEU A 174 -15.07 -25.98 6.57
N PHE A 175 -14.89 -25.51 7.80
CA PHE A 175 -15.99 -25.24 8.73
C PHE A 175 -16.06 -23.74 9.04
N PRO A 176 -17.25 -23.11 8.98
CA PRO A 176 -17.39 -21.70 9.30
C PRO A 176 -17.22 -21.45 10.80
N VAL A 177 -16.34 -20.53 11.18
CA VAL A 177 -16.16 -20.08 12.56
C VAL A 177 -17.01 -18.84 12.79
N LYS A 178 -17.99 -18.92 13.69
CA LYS A 178 -18.83 -17.79 14.09
C LYS A 178 -18.30 -17.15 15.38
N PRO A 179 -17.84 -15.88 15.36
CA PRO A 179 -17.40 -15.21 16.58
C PRO A 179 -18.63 -14.80 17.40
N ASN A 180 -18.86 -15.45 18.53
CA ASN A 180 -19.86 -15.02 19.50
C ASN A 180 -19.29 -13.87 20.36
N LYS A 181 -19.62 -12.62 20.01
CA LYS A 181 -19.37 -11.46 20.89
C LYS A 181 -20.72 -10.92 21.38
N LYS A 182 -21.10 -11.19 22.64
CA LYS A 182 -22.14 -10.42 23.32
C LYS A 182 -21.60 -9.00 23.50
N LYS A 183 -22.14 -8.04 22.76
CA LYS A 183 -21.88 -6.61 23.02
C LYS A 183 -22.85 -6.15 24.11
N SER A 184 -22.33 -5.67 25.24
CA SER A 184 -23.14 -5.01 26.28
C SER A 184 -23.71 -3.69 25.73
N ALA A 185 -24.95 -3.38 26.11
CA ALA A 185 -25.76 -2.35 25.46
C ALA A 185 -25.36 -0.89 25.75
N ASN A 186 -24.44 -0.62 26.68
CA ASN A 186 -24.11 0.75 27.06
C ASN A 186 -22.61 0.99 27.00
N LYS A 187 -22.20 1.98 26.19
CA LYS A 187 -20.89 2.65 26.27
C LYS A 187 -20.76 3.26 27.67
N ILE A 188 -20.27 2.49 28.62
CA ILE A 188 -19.58 3.03 29.78
C ILE A 188 -18.11 3.05 29.36
N ASP A 189 -17.48 4.22 29.50
CA ASP A 189 -16.11 4.49 29.08
C ASP A 189 -15.17 3.31 29.44
N SER A 190 -14.35 2.88 28.49
CA SER A 190 -13.46 1.71 28.64
C SER A 190 -12.56 1.81 29.87
N ALA A 191 -12.19 3.02 30.28
CA ALA A 191 -11.42 3.26 31.50
C ALA A 191 -12.23 2.99 32.78
N ILE A 192 -13.50 3.38 32.82
CA ILE A 192 -14.39 3.20 33.98
C ILE A 192 -14.79 1.72 34.13
N ALA A 193 -15.05 1.05 33.01
CA ALA A 193 -15.32 -0.38 32.99
C ALA A 193 -14.11 -1.20 33.48
N PHE A 194 -12.89 -0.80 33.09
CA PHE A 194 -11.65 -1.42 33.55
C PHE A 194 -11.42 -1.19 35.05
N LEU A 195 -11.60 0.04 35.54
CA LEU A 195 -11.44 0.36 36.97
C LEU A 195 -12.45 -0.37 37.85
N MET A 196 -13.71 -0.45 37.42
CA MET A 196 -14.71 -1.22 38.16
C MET A 196 -14.42 -2.73 38.11
N SER A 197 -14.03 -3.29 36.95
CA SER A 197 -13.68 -4.71 36.87
C SER A 197 -12.43 -5.04 37.68
N PHE A 198 -11.46 -4.13 37.72
CA PHE A 198 -10.24 -4.27 38.51
C PHE A 198 -10.56 -4.16 40.01
N GLY A 199 -11.40 -3.23 40.42
CA GLY A 199 -11.85 -3.11 41.82
C GLY A 199 -12.65 -4.32 42.30
N THR A 200 -13.52 -4.89 41.46
CA THR A 200 -14.24 -6.13 41.80
C THR A 200 -13.31 -7.34 41.82
N TRP A 201 -12.34 -7.40 40.91
CA TRP A 201 -11.31 -8.45 40.90
C TRP A 201 -10.39 -8.35 42.12
N GLN A 202 -10.03 -7.14 42.55
CA GLN A 202 -9.20 -6.88 43.72
C GLN A 202 -9.94 -7.17 45.04
N ALA A 203 -11.26 -6.98 45.07
CA ALA A 203 -12.11 -7.36 46.20
C ALA A 203 -12.36 -8.88 46.28
N GLU A 204 -12.40 -9.58 45.14
CA GLU A 204 -12.52 -11.05 45.09
C GLU A 204 -11.18 -11.76 45.34
N HIS A 205 -10.04 -11.13 45.03
CA HIS A 205 -8.70 -11.67 45.23
C HIS A 205 -7.95 -10.90 46.33
N GLU A 206 -8.31 -11.19 47.58
CA GLU A 206 -7.85 -10.52 48.80
C GLU A 206 -6.35 -10.64 49.15
N GLU A 207 -5.50 -11.24 48.31
CA GLU A 207 -4.05 -11.31 48.60
C GLU A 207 -3.21 -11.13 47.32
N PHE A 208 -2.96 -9.86 46.97
CA PHE A 208 -1.73 -9.51 46.25
C PHE A 208 -0.93 -8.52 47.10
N ALA A 209 0.02 -9.05 47.87
CA ALA A 209 1.07 -8.24 48.46
C ALA A 209 1.93 -7.68 47.32
N PHE A 210 1.70 -6.42 46.94
CA PHE A 210 2.61 -5.71 46.04
C PHE A 210 3.92 -5.45 46.79
N SER A 211 4.98 -6.18 46.44
CA SER A 211 6.34 -5.74 46.78
C SER A 211 6.71 -4.58 45.86
N LEU A 212 6.28 -3.37 46.21
CA LEU A 212 6.73 -2.14 45.56
C LEU A 212 8.20 -1.91 45.88
N ASN A 213 9.00 -1.62 44.85
CA ASN A 213 10.38 -1.17 45.04
C ASN A 213 10.37 0.18 45.78
N ASP A 214 11.40 0.48 46.58
CA ASP A 214 11.40 1.66 47.47
C ASP A 214 11.23 2.99 46.71
N GLU A 215 11.73 3.06 45.47
CA GLU A 215 11.52 4.20 44.57
C GLU A 215 10.05 4.39 44.16
N GLN A 216 9.28 3.31 44.01
CA GLN A 216 7.87 3.37 43.63
C GLN A 216 7.00 3.80 44.81
N LYS A 217 7.38 3.42 46.04
CA LYS A 217 6.73 3.91 47.26
C LYS A 217 6.94 5.41 47.43
N GLN A 218 8.17 5.90 47.25
CA GLN A 218 8.45 7.33 47.31
C GLN A 218 7.70 8.12 46.24
N ARG A 219 7.58 7.58 45.02
CA ARG A 219 6.79 8.21 43.96
C ARG A 219 5.31 8.28 44.30
N LEU A 220 4.76 7.22 44.91
CA LEU A 220 3.38 7.20 45.37
C LEU A 220 3.14 8.21 46.51
N ASP A 221 4.04 8.27 47.50
CA ASP A 221 3.94 9.21 48.62
C ASP A 221 4.10 10.67 48.17
N SER A 222 4.86 10.91 47.10
CA SER A 222 5.02 12.24 46.48
C SER A 222 3.92 12.59 45.47
N PHE A 223 3.00 11.66 45.18
CA PHE A 223 1.96 11.85 44.18
C PHE A 223 0.76 12.57 44.80
N ASP A 224 0.76 13.89 44.76
CA ASP A 224 -0.33 14.74 45.25
C ASP A 224 -1.50 14.88 44.24
N GLY A 225 -1.56 13.99 43.23
CA GLY A 225 -2.59 13.98 42.19
C GLY A 225 -2.58 15.22 41.27
N ILE A 226 -3.61 15.30 40.41
CA ILE A 226 -4.15 16.57 39.89
C ILE A 226 -5.23 17.01 40.85
#